data_AF-A0A6A4M9D6-F1
#
_entry.id   AF-A0A6A4M9D6-F1
#
_cell.length_a   1.000
_cell.length_b   1.000
_cell.length_c   1.000
_cell.angle_alpha   90.00
_cell.angle_beta   90.00
_cell.angle_gamma   90.00
#
_symmetry.space_group_name_H-M   'P 1'
#
loop_
_entity.id
_entity.type
_entity.pdbx_description
1 polymer ?
#
loop_
_entity_poly.entity_id
_entity_poly.type
_entity_poly.pdbx_seq_one_letter_code
_entity_poly.pdbx_strand_id
1 'polypeptide(L)'
;MHKNQLQEHTQKFGLPAPIYRSTNEGFPHAPKFRSAVLVDGKEYVSKQMFSHKKEAEQEVAKYAFDCIMRRIKDERCKLIHQDTVFCKSILLEFATKMNLTPPRYTTPPSENQQPVFVSSLVFDGKNYTGEVAKSKKVAEQLAARSAIQSLLGITIKKKSLF
;
A
#
# COMPACT_ATOMS: atom_id res chain seq x y z
N MET A 1 11.68 -7.48 17.64
CA MET A 1 12.70 -6.41 17.56
C MET A 1 12.42 -5.55 16.34
N HIS A 2 11.82 -4.38 16.52
CA HIS A 2 11.47 -3.46 15.42
C HIS A 2 12.69 -2.76 14.82
N LYS A 3 13.75 -2.53 15.60
CA LYS A 3 15.03 -2.00 15.08
C LYS A 3 15.61 -2.88 13.97
N ASN A 4 15.60 -4.21 14.16
CA ASN A 4 16.09 -5.15 13.17
C ASN A 4 15.24 -5.12 11.90
N GLN A 5 13.91 -5.10 12.05
CA GLN A 5 12.99 -5.02 10.90
C GLN A 5 13.23 -3.76 10.06
N LEU A 6 13.42 -2.61 10.72
CA LEU A 6 13.70 -1.35 10.03
C LEU A 6 15.08 -1.37 9.34
N GLN A 7 16.08 -1.98 9.98
CA GLN A 7 17.42 -2.13 9.42
C GLN A 7 17.44 -3.07 8.20
N GLU A 8 16.83 -4.24 8.31
CA GLU A 8 16.67 -5.20 7.21
C GLU A 8 15.93 -4.56 6.03
N HIS A 9 14.89 -3.77 6.31
CA HIS A 9 14.19 -3.01 5.29
C HIS A 9 15.14 -2.03 4.58
N THR A 10 15.86 -1.16 5.31
CA THR A 10 16.80 -0.22 4.68
C THR A 10 17.87 -0.92 3.85
N GLN A 11 18.43 -2.03 4.36
CA GLN A 11 19.44 -2.80 3.65
C GLN A 11 18.89 -3.40 2.35
N LYS A 12 17.70 -4.01 2.41
CA LYS A 12 17.03 -4.62 1.25
C LYS A 12 16.80 -3.63 0.12
N PHE A 13 16.54 -2.36 0.46
CA PHE A 13 16.27 -1.30 -0.52
C PHE A 13 17.50 -0.42 -0.82
N GLY A 14 18.70 -0.79 -0.35
CA GLY A 14 19.93 -0.02 -0.59
C GLY A 14 19.94 1.36 0.05
N LEU A 15 19.14 1.58 1.09
CA LEU A 15 19.06 2.84 1.81
C LEU A 15 20.17 2.92 2.88
N PRO A 16 20.61 4.14 3.27
CA PRO A 16 21.48 4.32 4.41
C PRO A 16 20.91 3.69 5.69
N ALA A 17 21.79 3.19 6.55
CA ALA A 17 21.38 2.58 7.81
C ALA A 17 20.63 3.60 8.72
N PRO A 18 19.59 3.17 9.46
CA PRO A 18 18.83 4.07 10.33
C PRO A 18 19.71 4.66 11.44
N ILE A 19 19.66 5.98 11.62
CA ILE A 19 20.43 6.68 12.66
C ILE A 19 19.51 7.01 13.82
N TYR A 20 19.80 6.48 15.00
CA TYR A 20 19.00 6.71 16.22
C TYR A 20 19.62 7.79 17.10
N ARG A 21 18.76 8.61 17.70
CA ARG A 21 19.11 9.61 18.72
C ARG A 21 18.15 9.46 19.88
N SER A 22 18.65 9.41 21.12
CA SER A 22 17.81 9.23 22.30
C SER A 22 18.23 10.22 23.37
N THR A 23 17.27 10.95 23.92
CA THR A 23 17.49 12.00 24.93
C THR A 23 16.70 11.65 26.19
N ASN A 24 17.34 11.79 27.37
CA ASN A 24 16.63 11.72 28.65
C ASN A 24 16.03 13.11 28.96
N GLU A 25 14.71 13.19 28.97
CA GLU A 25 13.90 14.37 29.32
C GLU A 25 13.41 14.31 30.78
N GLY A 26 13.76 13.25 31.52
CA GLY A 26 13.41 13.07 32.93
C GLY A 26 14.56 13.42 33.88
N PHE A 27 14.28 13.36 35.18
CA PHE A 27 15.31 13.54 36.19
C PHE A 27 16.30 12.35 36.19
N PRO A 28 17.54 12.53 36.68
CA PRO A 28 18.49 11.42 36.81
C PRO A 28 17.94 10.22 37.58
N HIS A 29 17.11 10.47 38.60
CA HIS A 29 16.46 9.43 39.42
C HIS A 29 15.11 8.94 38.87
N ALA A 30 14.58 9.58 37.83
CA ALA A 30 13.30 9.26 37.20
C ALA A 30 13.39 9.53 35.67
N PRO A 31 14.19 8.73 34.94
CA PRO A 31 14.48 8.99 33.54
C PRO A 31 13.24 8.83 32.67
N LYS A 32 13.15 9.67 31.63
CA LYS A 32 12.11 9.64 30.60
C LYS A 32 12.77 9.85 29.25
N PHE A 33 12.94 8.78 28.50
CA PHE A 33 13.60 8.80 27.21
C PHE A 33 12.62 9.10 26.08
N ARG A 34 13.00 10.04 25.22
CA ARG A 34 12.44 10.24 23.89
C ARG A 34 13.48 9.84 22.85
N SER A 35 13.07 9.10 21.83
CA SER A 35 13.96 8.67 20.76
C SER A 35 13.50 9.19 19.41
N ALA A 36 14.45 9.45 18.53
CA ALA A 36 14.27 9.79 17.13
C ALA A 36 15.06 8.80 16.26
N VAL A 37 14.57 8.55 15.05
CA VAL A 37 15.27 7.79 14.02
C VAL A 37 15.21 8.51 12.68
N LEU A 38 16.36 8.66 12.04
CA LEU A 38 16.51 9.19 10.68
C LEU A 38 16.58 8.02 9.70
N VAL A 39 15.63 8.00 8.75
CA VAL A 39 15.58 7.00 7.67
C VAL A 39 15.29 7.72 6.37
N ASP A 40 16.16 7.52 5.37
CA ASP A 40 15.98 8.09 4.02
C ASP A 40 15.78 9.63 4.04
N GLY A 41 16.62 10.33 4.82
CA GLY A 41 16.55 11.79 4.98
C GLY A 41 15.35 12.30 5.79
N LYS A 42 14.47 11.42 6.29
CA LYS A 42 13.31 11.80 7.11
C LYS A 42 13.45 11.34 8.56
N GLU A 43 13.23 12.27 9.48
CA GLU A 43 13.26 12.00 10.91
C GLU A 43 11.86 11.62 11.44
N TYR A 44 11.83 10.61 12.31
CA TYR A 44 10.66 10.16 13.05
C TYR A 44 10.96 10.20 14.53
N VAL A 45 10.02 10.69 15.33
CA VAL A 45 10.19 10.87 16.78
C VAL A 45 9.15 10.05 17.53
N SER A 46 9.56 9.42 18.64
CA SER A 46 8.66 8.67 19.51
C SER A 46 7.60 9.61 20.08
N LYS A 47 6.34 9.19 20.00
CA LYS A 47 5.22 10.03 20.49
C LYS A 47 5.20 10.07 22.02
N GLN A 48 5.46 8.92 22.63
CA GLN A 48 5.50 8.72 24.06
C GLN A 48 6.95 8.82 24.59
N MET A 49 7.06 9.10 25.88
CA MET A 49 8.30 9.00 26.65
C MET A 49 8.33 7.64 27.36
N PHE A 50 9.52 7.05 27.49
CA PHE A 50 9.68 5.71 28.08
C PHE A 50 10.70 5.72 29.20
N SER A 51 10.55 4.85 30.20
CA SER A 51 11.53 4.74 31.30
C SER A 51 12.88 4.18 30.84
N HIS A 52 12.90 3.44 29.72
CA HIS A 52 14.10 2.85 29.17
C HIS A 52 14.40 3.32 27.74
N LYS A 53 15.66 3.72 27.49
CA LYS A 53 16.15 4.10 26.15
C LYS A 53 15.83 3.04 25.08
N LYS A 54 15.99 1.76 25.42
CA LYS A 54 15.75 0.66 24.48
C LYS A 54 14.28 0.59 24.05
N GLU A 55 13.33 0.90 24.93
CA GLU A 55 11.90 0.90 24.60
C GLU A 55 11.54 2.05 23.67
N ALA A 56 12.04 3.25 23.97
CA ALA A 56 11.87 4.42 23.11
C ALA A 56 12.43 4.17 21.70
N GLU A 57 13.59 3.52 21.59
CA GLU A 57 14.17 3.15 20.30
C GLU A 57 13.36 2.08 19.54
N GLN A 58 12.74 1.13 20.24
CA GLN A 58 11.89 0.12 19.60
C GLN A 58 10.57 0.73 19.12
N GLU A 59 9.97 1.64 19.90
CA GLU A 59 8.74 2.32 19.50
C GLU A 59 8.96 3.23 18.30
N VAL A 60 10.01 4.04 18.31
CA VAL A 60 10.29 4.92 17.18
C VAL A 60 10.63 4.13 15.91
N ALA A 61 11.33 2.99 16.04
CA ALA A 61 11.60 2.10 14.91
C ALA A 61 10.32 1.54 14.30
N LYS A 62 9.38 1.09 15.16
CA LYS A 62 8.06 0.62 14.74
C LYS A 62 7.29 1.73 14.03
N TYR A 63 7.24 2.91 14.66
CA TYR A 63 6.51 4.06 14.12
C TYR A 63 7.06 4.49 12.76
N ALA A 64 8.38 4.57 12.61
CA ALA A 64 9.04 4.88 11.33
C ALA A 64 8.71 3.84 10.26
N PHE A 65 8.81 2.55 10.59
CA PHE A 65 8.48 1.47 9.67
C PHE A 65 7.02 1.53 9.20
N ASP A 66 6.07 1.70 10.13
CA ASP A 66 4.65 1.81 9.81
C ASP A 66 4.36 3.03 8.91
N CYS A 67 5.02 4.16 9.16
CA CYS A 67 4.90 5.36 8.33
C CYS A 67 5.42 5.14 6.89
N ILE A 68 6.57 4.48 6.75
CA ILE A 68 7.16 4.16 5.44
C ILE A 68 6.23 3.22 4.68
N MET A 69 5.77 2.15 5.32
CA MET A 69 4.86 1.17 4.70
C MET A 69 3.53 1.81 4.26
N ARG A 70 2.97 2.69 5.09
CA ARG A 70 1.75 3.44 4.74
C ARG A 70 1.97 4.37 3.54
N ARG A 71 3.08 5.11 3.51
CA ARG A 71 3.40 5.99 2.38
C ARG A 71 3.56 5.22 1.09
N ILE A 72 4.28 4.10 1.10
CA ILE A 72 4.46 3.23 -0.08
C ILE A 72 3.09 2.72 -0.55
N LYS A 73 2.21 2.31 0.39
CA LYS A 73 0.85 1.88 0.04
C LYS A 73 0.09 3.02 -0.64
N ASP A 74 0.10 4.22 -0.07
CA ASP A 74 -0.61 5.39 -0.61
C ASP A 74 -0.08 5.81 -1.99
N GLU A 75 1.24 5.79 -2.21
CA GLU A 75 1.84 6.08 -3.53
C GLU A 75 1.46 5.02 -4.57
N ARG A 76 1.50 3.73 -4.22
CA ARG A 76 1.01 2.65 -5.09
C ARG A 76 -0.47 2.80 -5.41
N CYS A 77 -1.30 3.18 -4.43
CA CYS A 77 -2.72 3.48 -4.65
C CYS A 77 -2.90 4.59 -5.69
N LYS A 78 -2.13 5.70 -5.59
CA LYS A 78 -2.24 6.83 -6.53
C LYS A 78 -1.88 6.44 -7.95
N LEU A 79 -0.77 5.71 -8.14
CA LEU A 79 -0.33 5.23 -9.45
C LEU A 79 -1.41 4.36 -10.13
N ILE A 80 -2.01 3.44 -9.38
CA ILE A 80 -3.06 2.54 -9.89
C ILE A 80 -4.36 3.31 -10.22
N HIS A 81 -4.66 4.39 -9.51
CA HIS A 81 -5.85 5.21 -9.79
C HIS A 81 -5.68 6.07 -11.05
N GLN A 82 -4.49 6.61 -11.30
CA GLN A 82 -4.24 7.53 -12.41
C GLN A 82 -4.07 6.81 -13.74
N ASP A 83 -3.45 5.63 -13.74
CA ASP A 83 -3.07 4.96 -14.99
C ASP A 83 -3.79 3.62 -15.17
N THR A 84 -5.08 3.68 -15.52
CA THR A 84 -5.90 2.49 -15.80
C THR A 84 -5.43 1.74 -17.05
N VAL A 85 -4.63 2.39 -17.89
CA VAL A 85 -4.37 1.95 -19.26
C VAL A 85 -3.60 0.63 -19.29
N PHE A 86 -2.70 0.44 -18.32
CA PHE A 86 -1.85 -0.74 -18.19
C PHE A 86 -2.43 -1.84 -17.31
N CYS A 87 -3.57 -1.64 -16.64
CA CYS A 87 -4.10 -2.60 -15.68
C CYS A 87 -4.33 -4.00 -16.28
N LYS A 88 -4.76 -4.10 -17.53
CA LYS A 88 -4.93 -5.40 -18.20
C LYS A 88 -3.59 -6.13 -18.37
N SER A 89 -2.56 -5.41 -18.81
CA SER A 89 -1.22 -5.97 -19.05
C SER A 89 -0.56 -6.40 -17.75
N ILE A 90 -0.65 -5.56 -16.71
CA ILE A 90 -0.12 -5.87 -15.37
C ILE A 90 -0.77 -7.13 -14.81
N LEU A 91 -2.10 -7.25 -14.89
CA LEU A 91 -2.82 -8.41 -14.37
C LEU A 91 -2.49 -9.69 -15.16
N LEU A 92 -2.33 -9.58 -16.49
CA LEU A 92 -1.91 -10.70 -17.33
C LEU A 92 -0.48 -11.16 -17.02
N GLU A 93 0.47 -10.23 -16.92
CA GLU A 93 1.86 -10.54 -16.56
C GLU A 93 1.96 -11.19 -15.18
N PHE A 94 1.19 -10.69 -14.21
CA PHE A 94 1.08 -11.29 -12.89
C PHE A 94 0.58 -12.74 -12.97
N ALA A 95 -0.47 -13.00 -13.75
CA ALA A 95 -1.00 -14.35 -13.95
C ALA A 95 0.07 -15.29 -14.50
N THR A 96 0.81 -14.85 -15.52
CA THR A 96 1.89 -15.63 -16.13
C THR A 96 3.01 -15.92 -15.14
N LYS A 97 3.50 -14.91 -14.40
CA LYS A 97 4.59 -15.09 -13.43
C LYS A 97 4.22 -16.01 -12.27
N MET A 98 2.95 -16.03 -11.89
CA MET A 98 2.43 -16.86 -10.79
C MET A 98 1.89 -18.22 -11.27
N ASN A 99 2.00 -18.55 -12.57
CA ASN A 99 1.42 -19.75 -13.17
C ASN A 99 -0.10 -19.89 -12.91
N LEU A 100 -0.82 -18.77 -12.89
CA LEU A 100 -2.27 -18.73 -12.71
C LEU A 100 -3.00 -18.72 -14.05
N THR A 101 -4.28 -19.08 -14.02
CA THR A 101 -5.15 -18.97 -15.19
C THR A 101 -5.30 -17.49 -15.60
N PRO A 102 -5.22 -17.18 -16.91
CA PRO A 102 -5.32 -15.80 -17.37
C PRO A 102 -6.70 -15.21 -17.07
N PRO A 103 -6.80 -13.89 -16.78
CA PRO A 103 -8.05 -13.24 -16.43
C PRO A 103 -9.03 -13.27 -17.61
N ARG A 104 -10.29 -13.65 -17.34
CA ARG A 104 -11.35 -13.69 -18.36
C ARG A 104 -12.31 -12.52 -18.19
N TYR A 105 -12.38 -11.64 -19.19
CA TYR A 105 -13.25 -10.45 -19.18
C TYR A 105 -14.61 -10.75 -19.80
N THR A 106 -15.64 -10.12 -19.27
CA THR A 106 -17.02 -10.18 -19.78
C THR A 106 -17.61 -8.78 -19.72
N THR A 107 -18.06 -8.28 -20.87
CA THR A 107 -18.68 -6.96 -21.00
C THR A 107 -20.05 -7.16 -21.65
N PRO A 108 -21.16 -7.11 -20.88
CA PRO A 108 -22.50 -7.23 -21.45
C PRO A 108 -22.77 -6.12 -22.47
N PRO A 109 -23.64 -6.36 -23.47
CA PRO A 109 -24.06 -5.35 -24.44
C PRO A 109 -24.77 -4.19 -23.74
N SER A 110 -24.52 -2.95 -24.17
CA SER A 110 -25.30 -1.80 -23.71
C SER A 110 -26.67 -1.81 -24.41
N GLU A 111 -27.76 -1.94 -23.65
CA GLU A 111 -29.12 -2.03 -24.19
C GLU A 111 -29.70 -0.69 -24.69
N ASN A 112 -29.06 0.45 -24.38
CA ASN A 112 -29.59 1.79 -24.67
C ASN A 112 -28.60 2.66 -25.48
N GLN A 113 -29.15 3.69 -26.16
CA GLN A 113 -28.44 4.69 -26.99
C GLN A 113 -27.45 5.61 -26.22
N GLN A 114 -27.08 5.28 -24.98
CA GLN A 114 -26.00 5.92 -24.25
C GLN A 114 -24.80 4.96 -24.13
N PRO A 115 -23.59 5.33 -24.59
CA PRO A 115 -22.44 4.43 -24.69
C PRO A 115 -21.76 4.24 -23.33
N VAL A 116 -22.48 3.56 -22.44
CA VAL A 116 -22.06 3.30 -21.06
C VAL A 116 -21.78 1.81 -20.93
N PHE A 117 -20.57 1.47 -20.50
CA PHE A 117 -20.06 0.10 -20.45
C PHE A 117 -19.61 -0.25 -19.05
N VAL A 118 -19.96 -1.45 -18.59
CA VAL A 118 -19.42 -2.06 -17.36
C VAL A 118 -18.82 -3.40 -17.75
N SER A 119 -17.62 -3.69 -17.28
CA SER A 119 -16.96 -4.97 -17.50
C SER A 119 -16.73 -5.67 -16.17
N SER A 120 -16.79 -6.98 -16.19
CA SER A 120 -16.41 -7.85 -15.09
C SER A 120 -15.29 -8.78 -15.54
N LEU A 121 -14.42 -9.19 -14.63
CA LEU A 121 -13.40 -10.22 -14.89
C LEU A 121 -13.42 -11.31 -13.83
N VAL A 122 -13.10 -12.53 -14.27
CA VAL A 122 -12.85 -13.67 -13.40
C VAL A 122 -11.34 -13.90 -13.33
N PHE A 123 -10.78 -13.92 -12.12
CA PHE A 123 -9.37 -14.18 -11.89
C PHE A 123 -9.17 -14.87 -10.55
N ASP A 124 -8.43 -15.99 -10.54
CA ASP A 124 -8.18 -16.80 -9.34
C ASP A 124 -9.47 -17.19 -8.59
N GLY A 125 -10.49 -17.63 -9.35
CA GLY A 125 -11.81 -18.02 -8.81
C GLY A 125 -12.67 -16.86 -8.27
N LYS A 126 -12.20 -15.61 -8.35
CA LYS A 126 -12.90 -14.43 -7.87
C LYS A 126 -13.42 -13.57 -9.03
N ASN A 127 -14.58 -12.96 -8.83
CA ASN A 127 -15.20 -12.04 -9.77
C ASN A 127 -14.94 -10.59 -9.33
N TYR A 128 -14.47 -9.76 -10.25
CA TYR A 128 -14.24 -8.34 -10.03
C TYR A 128 -15.00 -7.52 -11.07
N THR A 129 -15.78 -6.55 -10.63
CA THR A 129 -16.53 -5.65 -11.50
C THR A 129 -15.90 -4.27 -11.49
N GLY A 130 -15.68 -3.72 -12.68
CA GLY A 130 -15.18 -2.36 -12.87
C GLY A 130 -16.27 -1.31 -12.70
N GLU A 131 -15.84 -0.06 -12.54
CA GLU A 131 -16.74 1.10 -12.61
C GLU A 131 -17.27 1.32 -14.02
N VAL A 132 -18.30 2.16 -14.11
CA VAL A 132 -18.94 2.58 -15.35
C VAL A 132 -17.96 3.37 -16.24
N ALA A 133 -17.90 3.03 -17.53
CA ALA A 133 -16.98 3.63 -18.50
C ALA A 133 -17.67 4.09 -19.79
N LYS A 134 -17.00 4.98 -20.54
CA LYS A 134 -17.45 5.48 -21.85
C LYS A 134 -17.09 4.56 -23.03
N SER A 135 -16.33 3.49 -22.80
CA SER A 135 -15.97 2.52 -23.83
C SER A 135 -15.71 1.13 -23.23
N LYS A 136 -15.91 0.08 -24.03
CA LYS A 136 -15.58 -1.31 -23.65
C LYS A 136 -14.12 -1.46 -23.22
N LYS A 137 -13.19 -0.79 -23.92
CA LYS A 137 -11.75 -0.81 -23.58
C LYS A 137 -11.49 -0.30 -22.17
N VAL A 138 -12.09 0.84 -21.81
CA VAL A 138 -11.92 1.44 -20.47
C VAL A 138 -12.66 0.63 -19.41
N ALA A 139 -13.83 0.07 -19.72
CA ALA A 139 -14.57 -0.81 -18.80
C ALA A 139 -13.73 -2.03 -18.38
N GLU A 140 -13.10 -2.70 -19.35
CA GLU A 140 -12.21 -3.84 -19.08
C GLU A 140 -10.98 -3.44 -18.24
N GLN A 141 -10.39 -2.27 -18.52
CA GLN A 141 -9.28 -1.73 -17.73
C GLN A 141 -9.69 -1.43 -16.28
N LEU A 142 -10.90 -0.90 -16.05
CA LEU A 142 -11.43 -0.65 -14.71
C LEU A 142 -11.75 -1.94 -13.95
N ALA A 143 -12.21 -2.99 -14.65
CA ALA A 143 -12.34 -4.31 -14.05
C ALA A 143 -10.97 -4.84 -13.60
N ALA A 144 -9.95 -4.73 -14.47
CA ALA A 144 -8.58 -5.14 -14.17
C ALA A 144 -8.02 -4.38 -12.95
N ARG A 145 -8.27 -3.06 -12.89
CA ARG A 145 -7.91 -2.22 -11.73
C ARG A 145 -8.52 -2.75 -10.44
N SER A 146 -9.80 -3.10 -10.45
CA SER A 146 -10.53 -3.64 -9.29
C SER A 146 -9.86 -4.92 -8.76
N ALA A 147 -9.45 -5.82 -9.66
CA ALA A 147 -8.71 -7.03 -9.29
C ALA A 147 -7.34 -6.72 -8.69
N ILE A 148 -6.54 -5.84 -9.33
CA ILE A 148 -5.20 -5.44 -8.83
C ILE A 148 -5.31 -4.80 -7.43
N GLN A 149 -6.28 -3.91 -7.22
CA GLN A 149 -6.51 -3.29 -5.91
C GLN A 149 -6.82 -4.34 -4.84
N SER A 150 -7.65 -5.34 -5.16
CA SER A 150 -7.94 -6.43 -4.24
C SER A 150 -6.70 -7.28 -3.93
N LEU A 151 -5.88 -7.61 -4.93
CA LEU A 151 -4.64 -8.38 -4.75
C LEU A 151 -3.62 -7.66 -3.86
N LEU A 152 -3.56 -6.33 -3.95
CA LEU A 152 -2.66 -5.50 -3.15
C LEU A 152 -3.21 -5.14 -1.76
N GLY A 153 -4.39 -5.63 -1.38
CA GLY A 153 -5.04 -5.27 -0.12
C GLY A 153 -5.38 -3.77 -0.04
N ILE A 154 -5.56 -3.12 -1.20
CA ILE A 154 -6.06 -1.76 -1.34
C ILE A 154 -7.58 -1.87 -1.37
N THR A 155 -8.18 -2.21 -0.23
CA THR A 155 -9.63 -2.23 -0.12
C THR A 155 -10.12 -0.79 -0.08
N ILE A 156 -10.67 -0.29 -1.17
CA ILE A 156 -11.54 0.88 -1.12
C ILE A 156 -12.75 0.44 -0.30
N LYS A 157 -12.81 0.78 0.98
CA LYS A 157 -14.07 0.73 1.72
C LYS A 157 -15.01 1.66 0.96
N LYS A 158 -15.95 1.08 0.20
CA LYS A 158 -17.09 1.84 -0.31
C LYS A 158 -17.72 2.49 0.93
N LYS A 159 -17.63 3.81 1.04
CA LYS A 159 -18.46 4.57 1.97
C LYS A 159 -19.89 4.22 1.57
N SER A 160 -20.51 3.30 2.29
CA SER A 160 -21.95 3.14 2.28
C SER A 160 -22.47 4.41 2.96
N LEU A 161 -22.86 5.39 2.15
CA LEU A 161 -23.70 6.48 2.60
C LEU A 161 -25.10 5.86 2.75
N PHE A 162 -25.44 5.51 3.99
CA PHE A 162 -26.81 5.56 4.45
C PHE A 162 -26.97 6.86 5.23
#